data_AF-A0A401FP52-F1
#
_entry.id   AF-A0A401FP52-F1
#
_cell.length_a   1.000
_cell.length_b   1.000
_cell.length_c   1.000
_cell.angle_alpha   90.00
_cell.angle_beta   90.00
_cell.angle_gamma   90.00
#
_symmetry.space_group_name_H-M   'P 1'
#
loop_
_entity.id
_entity.type
_entity.pdbx_description
1 polymer ?
#
loop_
_entity_poly.entity_id
_entity_poly.type
_entity_poly.pdbx_seq_one_letter_code
_entity_poly.pdbx_strand_id
1 'polypeptide(L)'
;MIDYVGADAAMMGRAVEGNPWILRQTEHYLATGELLPEPTAEQKIQTAKEHLHRLVELKGDYAGSHEFRGQSGYYLKGISHSARTKVALNNADGEEAMDAIFDEFLEKNAKRNSQHQEIVQ
;
A
#
# COMPACT_ATOMS: atom_id res chain seq x y z
N MET A 1 -11.55 22.45 7.49
CA MET A 1 -11.91 22.63 6.06
C MET A 1 -13.40 22.40 5.87
N ILE A 2 -13.93 21.19 6.17
CA ILE A 2 -15.37 20.87 6.06
C ILE A 2 -16.23 21.89 6.82
N ASP A 3 -15.97 22.11 8.11
CA ASP A 3 -16.71 23.11 8.91
C ASP A 3 -16.51 24.55 8.40
N TYR A 4 -15.30 24.85 7.91
CA TYR A 4 -14.95 26.17 7.42
C TYR A 4 -15.72 26.55 6.14
N VAL A 5 -15.92 25.58 5.23
CA VAL A 5 -16.65 25.81 3.98
C VAL A 5 -18.14 25.44 4.08
N GLY A 6 -18.57 24.83 5.18
CA GLY A 6 -19.95 24.38 5.39
C GLY A 6 -20.38 23.27 4.45
N ALA A 7 -19.47 22.38 4.03
CA ALA A 7 -19.79 21.28 3.13
C ALA A 7 -20.35 20.06 3.87
N ASP A 8 -21.30 19.36 3.26
CA ASP A 8 -21.85 18.09 3.79
C ASP A 8 -20.96 16.88 3.52
N ALA A 9 -20.07 16.97 2.51
CA ALA A 9 -19.18 15.88 2.11
C ALA A 9 -17.88 16.40 1.50
N ALA A 10 -16.83 15.57 1.57
CA ALA A 10 -15.56 15.80 0.91
C ALA A 10 -15.14 14.58 0.07
N MET A 11 -14.64 14.83 -1.13
CA MET A 11 -14.12 13.78 -2.02
C MET A 11 -12.59 13.67 -1.85
N MET A 12 -12.08 12.44 -1.75
CA MET A 12 -10.65 12.15 -1.72
C MET A 12 -10.18 11.50 -3.01
N GLY A 13 -9.23 12.14 -3.70
CA GLY A 13 -8.58 11.62 -4.91
C GLY A 13 -7.23 10.99 -4.58
N ARG A 14 -6.14 11.69 -4.93
CA ARG A 14 -4.74 11.24 -4.80
C ARG A 14 -4.33 10.64 -3.45
N ALA A 15 -5.01 11.01 -2.36
CA ALA A 15 -4.72 10.46 -1.04
C ALA A 15 -5.04 8.96 -0.93
N VAL A 16 -5.95 8.44 -1.76
CA VAL A 16 -6.44 7.06 -1.73
C VAL A 16 -5.57 6.12 -2.59
N GLU A 17 -4.74 6.65 -3.48
CA GLU A 17 -3.84 5.87 -4.35
C GLU A 17 -2.85 5.04 -3.50
N GLY A 18 -2.98 3.72 -3.55
CA GLY A 18 -2.23 2.77 -2.71
C GLY A 18 -2.41 2.97 -1.20
N ASN A 19 -3.46 3.69 -0.79
CA ASN A 19 -3.81 4.00 0.58
C ASN A 19 -5.34 4.00 0.77
N PRO A 20 -6.03 2.87 0.56
CA PRO A 20 -7.49 2.80 0.77
C PRO A 20 -7.91 3.01 2.24
N TRP A 21 -7.02 2.78 3.20
CA TRP A 21 -7.34 2.92 4.64
C TRP A 21 -7.56 4.37 5.07
N ILE A 22 -7.05 5.36 4.33
CA ILE A 22 -7.29 6.78 4.60
C ILE A 22 -8.78 7.13 4.68
N LEU A 23 -9.64 6.40 3.95
CA LEU A 23 -11.09 6.56 4.01
C LEU A 23 -11.62 6.27 5.42
N ARG A 24 -11.26 5.11 5.98
CA ARG A 24 -11.68 4.72 7.34
C ARG A 24 -10.98 5.52 8.43
N GLN A 25 -9.71 5.86 8.23
CA GLN A 25 -9.00 6.74 9.16
C GLN A 25 -9.66 8.13 9.24
N THR A 26 -10.05 8.68 8.10
CA THR A 26 -10.72 10.00 8.03
C THR A 26 -12.10 9.93 8.66
N GLU A 27 -12.91 8.92 8.32
CA GLU A 27 -14.22 8.69 8.93
C GLU A 27 -14.11 8.59 10.46
N HIS A 28 -13.19 7.75 10.96
CA HIS A 28 -12.99 7.57 12.39
C HIS A 28 -12.58 8.88 13.08
N TYR A 29 -11.60 9.59 12.52
CA TYR A 29 -11.14 10.86 13.08
C TYR A 29 -12.25 11.92 13.13
N LEU A 30 -13.08 12.01 12.07
CA LEU A 30 -14.22 12.93 12.06
C LEU A 30 -15.27 12.57 13.12
N ALA A 31 -15.44 11.29 13.46
CA ALA A 31 -16.41 10.82 14.43
C ALA A 31 -15.94 10.90 15.88
N THR A 32 -14.65 10.63 16.16
CA THR A 32 -14.12 10.45 17.52
C THR A 32 -13.09 11.51 17.92
N GLY A 33 -12.47 12.19 16.95
CA GLY A 33 -11.29 13.04 17.17
C GLY A 33 -9.99 12.26 17.36
N GLU A 34 -10.02 10.92 17.27
CA GLU A 34 -8.86 10.06 17.48
C GLU A 34 -8.23 9.62 16.16
N LEU A 35 -6.91 9.48 16.13
CA LEU A 35 -6.19 8.99 14.95
C LEU A 35 -6.00 7.48 15.06
N LEU A 36 -6.48 6.74 14.06
CA LEU A 36 -6.14 5.33 13.91
C LEU A 36 -4.67 5.15 13.54
N PRO A 37 -4.03 4.05 13.97
CA PRO A 37 -2.66 3.76 13.60
C PRO A 37 -2.51 3.59 12.08
N GLU A 38 -1.30 3.84 11.58
CA GLU A 38 -0.91 3.48 10.23
C GLU A 38 -0.85 1.96 10.07
N PRO A 39 -1.25 1.40 8.92
CA PRO A 39 -1.12 -0.02 8.69
C PRO A 39 0.34 -0.44 8.59
N THR A 40 0.60 -1.68 9.01
CA THR A 40 1.93 -2.29 8.93
C THR A 40 2.33 -2.53 7.46
N ALA A 41 3.62 -2.75 7.21
CA ALA A 41 4.11 -3.10 5.87
C ALA A 41 3.39 -4.33 5.30
N GLU A 42 3.12 -5.33 6.14
CA GLU A 42 2.38 -6.55 5.81
C GLU A 42 0.94 -6.25 5.38
N GLN A 43 0.22 -5.42 6.14
CA GLN A 43 -1.15 -5.03 5.78
C GLN A 43 -1.20 -4.24 4.47
N LYS A 44 -0.24 -3.33 4.26
CA LYS A 44 -0.13 -2.55 3.01
C LYS A 44 0.11 -3.47 1.81
N ILE A 45 0.99 -4.46 1.96
CA ILE A 45 1.34 -5.39 0.90
C ILE A 45 0.23 -6.41 0.64
N GLN A 46 -0.42 -6.92 1.68
CA GLN A 46 -1.58 -7.79 1.51
C GLN A 46 -2.69 -7.12 0.70
N THR A 47 -2.97 -5.84 1.00
CA THR A 47 -3.91 -5.03 0.21
C THR A 47 -3.45 -4.85 -1.24
N ALA A 48 -2.14 -4.72 -1.47
CA ALA A 48 -1.55 -4.61 -2.80
C ALA A 48 -1.74 -5.91 -3.61
N LYS A 49 -1.44 -7.07 -2.99
CA LYS A 49 -1.63 -8.40 -3.60
C LYS A 49 -3.10 -8.67 -3.93
N GLU A 50 -4.02 -8.29 -3.05
CA GLU A 50 -5.46 -8.39 -3.30
C GLU A 50 -5.92 -7.52 -4.49
N HIS A 51 -5.38 -6.31 -4.64
CA HIS A 51 -5.67 -5.45 -5.78
C HIS A 51 -5.12 -6.04 -7.09
N LEU A 52 -3.87 -6.51 -7.08
CA LEU A 52 -3.27 -7.22 -8.20
C LEU A 52 -4.11 -8.43 -8.62
N HIS A 53 -4.44 -9.30 -7.67
CA HIS A 53 -5.24 -10.50 -7.93
C HIS A 53 -6.57 -10.18 -8.60
N ARG A 54 -7.31 -9.20 -8.08
CA ARG A 54 -8.60 -8.78 -8.67
C ARG A 54 -8.44 -8.19 -10.06
N LEU A 55 -7.34 -7.48 -10.34
CA LEU A 55 -7.05 -6.98 -11.69
C LEU A 55 -6.73 -8.13 -12.65
N VAL A 56 -6.00 -9.14 -12.19
CA VAL A 56 -5.66 -10.34 -12.94
C VAL A 56 -6.89 -11.19 -13.22
N GLU A 57 -7.76 -11.41 -12.25
CA GLU A 57 -9.05 -12.08 -12.44
C GLU A 57 -9.92 -11.36 -13.48
N LEU A 58 -9.92 -10.02 -13.47
CA LEU A 58 -10.74 -9.20 -14.35
C LEU A 58 -10.20 -9.10 -15.79
N LYS A 59 -8.88 -8.99 -15.95
CA LYS A 59 -8.24 -8.60 -17.23
C LYS A 59 -7.30 -9.67 -17.79
N GLY A 60 -7.12 -10.77 -17.07
CA GLY A 60 -6.08 -11.76 -17.34
C GLY A 60 -4.71 -11.29 -16.86
N ASP A 61 -3.81 -12.25 -16.66
CA ASP A 61 -2.52 -12.02 -16.01
C ASP A 61 -1.68 -10.93 -16.70
N TYR A 62 -1.51 -11.03 -18.02
CA TYR A 62 -0.70 -10.05 -18.75
C TYR A 62 -1.22 -8.62 -18.58
N ALA A 63 -2.49 -8.36 -18.88
CA ALA A 63 -3.05 -7.01 -18.86
C ALA A 63 -3.27 -6.49 -17.43
N GLY A 64 -3.76 -7.34 -16.51
CA GLY A 64 -3.98 -6.99 -15.12
C GLY A 64 -2.68 -6.60 -14.41
N SER A 65 -1.64 -7.44 -14.56
CA SER A 65 -0.33 -7.17 -13.97
C SER A 65 0.33 -5.93 -14.58
N HIS A 66 0.25 -5.72 -15.91
CA HIS A 66 0.80 -4.51 -16.55
C HIS A 66 0.15 -3.22 -16.06
N GLU A 67 -1.17 -3.21 -15.88
CA GLU A 67 -1.88 -2.06 -15.32
C GLU A 67 -1.51 -1.82 -13.85
N PHE A 68 -1.39 -2.88 -13.07
CA PHE A 68 -1.03 -2.79 -11.67
C PHE A 68 0.37 -2.20 -11.43
N ARG A 69 1.32 -2.30 -12.39
CA ARG A 69 2.65 -1.68 -12.28
C ARG A 69 2.57 -0.21 -11.86
N GLY A 70 1.66 0.56 -12.47
CA GLY A 70 1.46 1.98 -12.15
C GLY A 70 0.91 2.25 -10.75
N GLN A 71 0.29 1.26 -10.11
CA GLN A 71 -0.28 1.35 -8.77
C GLN A 71 0.64 0.79 -7.68
N SER A 72 1.43 -0.22 -8.03
CA SER A 72 2.26 -1.01 -7.11
C SER A 72 3.14 -0.15 -6.18
N GLY A 73 3.77 0.90 -6.72
CA GLY A 73 4.69 1.75 -5.98
C GLY A 73 4.03 2.61 -4.89
N TYR A 74 2.73 2.86 -4.97
CA TYR A 74 2.00 3.65 -3.97
C TYR A 74 1.84 2.90 -2.65
N TYR A 75 1.61 1.59 -2.68
CA TYR A 75 1.52 0.76 -1.48
C TYR A 75 2.83 0.71 -0.68
N LEU A 76 3.97 0.97 -1.33
CA LEU A 76 5.29 1.01 -0.70
C LEU A 76 5.67 2.38 -0.12
N LYS A 77 4.79 3.38 -0.21
CA LYS A 77 5.05 4.73 0.32
C LYS A 77 5.16 4.70 1.85
N GLY A 78 6.21 5.35 2.35
CA GLY A 78 6.52 5.40 3.79
C GLY A 78 7.22 4.18 4.34
N ILE A 79 7.46 3.13 3.54
CA ILE A 79 8.24 1.96 3.96
C ILE A 79 9.70 2.15 3.52
N SER A 80 10.62 2.10 4.48
CA SER A 80 12.06 2.25 4.26
C SER A 80 12.61 1.20 3.28
N HIS A 81 13.62 1.60 2.50
CA HIS A 81 14.35 0.73 1.57
C HIS A 81 13.48 0.10 0.45
N SER A 82 12.37 0.74 0.08
CA SER A 82 11.45 0.27 -0.98
C SER A 82 11.88 0.63 -2.41
N ALA A 83 12.90 1.47 -2.60
CA ALA A 83 13.27 1.99 -3.92
C ALA A 83 13.59 0.88 -4.94
N ARG A 84 14.37 -0.14 -4.56
CA ARG A 84 14.70 -1.28 -5.45
C ARG A 84 13.48 -2.14 -5.75
N THR A 85 12.60 -2.34 -4.77
CA THR A 85 11.35 -3.10 -4.94
C THR A 85 10.41 -2.40 -5.92
N LYS A 86 10.29 -1.08 -5.87
CA LYS A 86 9.51 -0.30 -6.86
C LYS A 86 10.01 -0.50 -8.29
N VAL A 87 11.33 -0.50 -8.47
CA VAL A 87 11.94 -0.76 -9.78
C VAL A 87 11.66 -2.19 -10.23
N ALA A 88 11.78 -3.18 -9.35
CA ALA A 88 11.48 -4.57 -9.67
C ALA A 88 10.00 -4.76 -10.08
N LEU A 89 9.06 -4.21 -9.31
CA LEU A 89 7.61 -4.28 -9.61
C LEU A 89 7.27 -3.65 -10.97
N ASN A 90 7.87 -2.50 -11.31
CA ASN A 90 7.66 -1.86 -12.60
C ASN A 90 8.15 -2.69 -13.81
N ASN A 91 9.02 -3.67 -13.59
CA ASN A 91 9.54 -4.55 -14.64
C ASN A 91 9.03 -6.00 -14.52
N ALA A 92 8.17 -6.30 -13.54
CA ALA A 92 7.71 -7.66 -13.27
C ALA A 92 6.62 -8.07 -14.25
N ASP A 93 6.75 -9.27 -14.83
CA ASP A 93 5.78 -9.87 -15.74
C ASP A 93 4.93 -10.89 -14.99
N GLY A 94 3.64 -10.58 -14.85
CA GLY A 94 2.65 -11.47 -14.27
C GLY A 94 2.51 -11.38 -12.74
N GLU A 95 1.41 -11.95 -12.25
CA GLU A 95 1.00 -11.93 -10.85
C GLU A 95 2.03 -12.60 -9.94
N GLU A 96 2.44 -13.81 -10.31
CA GLU A 96 3.37 -14.63 -9.54
C GLU A 96 4.72 -13.90 -9.30
N ALA A 97 5.23 -13.22 -10.34
CA ALA A 97 6.48 -12.48 -10.23
C ALA A 97 6.35 -11.27 -9.28
N MET A 98 5.22 -10.57 -9.33
CA MET A 98 4.97 -9.43 -8.45
C MET A 98 4.77 -9.87 -7.00
N ASP A 99 4.04 -10.96 -6.78
CA ASP A 99 3.85 -11.56 -5.46
C ASP A 99 5.17 -11.98 -4.82
N ALA A 100 6.04 -12.64 -5.59
CA ALA A 100 7.38 -13.00 -5.13
C ALA A 100 8.23 -11.76 -4.73
N ILE A 101 8.14 -10.67 -5.49
CA ILE A 101 8.83 -9.40 -5.17
C ILE A 101 8.30 -8.78 -3.87
N PHE A 102 6.99 -8.83 -3.65
CA PHE A 102 6.38 -8.36 -2.41
C PHE A 102 6.79 -9.20 -1.20
N ASP A 103 6.78 -10.52 -1.34
CA ASP A 103 7.15 -11.45 -0.27
C ASP A 103 8.64 -11.29 0.09
N GLU A 104 9.53 -11.20 -0.90
CA GLU A 104 10.95 -10.93 -0.68
C GLU A 104 11.18 -9.58 0.03
N PHE A 105 10.37 -8.56 -0.31
CA PHE A 105 10.44 -7.28 0.36
C PHE A 105 10.01 -7.36 1.83
N LEU A 106 8.94 -8.09 2.14
CA LEU A 106 8.48 -8.32 3.52
C LEU A 106 9.54 -9.05 4.35
N GLU A 107 10.13 -10.11 3.82
CA GLU A 107 11.21 -10.83 4.51
C GLU A 107 12.40 -9.93 4.83
N LYS A 108 12.84 -9.12 3.85
CA LYS A 108 13.93 -8.16 4.04
C LYS A 108 13.55 -7.06 5.04
N ASN A 109 12.30 -6.62 5.06
CA ASN A 109 11.82 -5.63 6.00
C ASN A 109 11.80 -6.19 7.44
N ALA A 110 11.27 -7.39 7.63
CA ALA A 110 11.23 -8.08 8.92
C ALA A 110 12.63 -8.27 9.51
N LYS A 111 13.58 -8.81 8.72
CA LYS A 111 14.97 -9.00 9.16
C LYS A 111 15.63 -7.71 9.65
N ARG A 112 15.39 -6.59 8.95
CA ARG A 112 15.93 -5.27 9.34
C ARG A 112 15.30 -4.76 10.63
N ASN A 113 13.99 -4.93 10.78
CA ASN A 113 13.28 -4.48 11.99
C ASN A 113 13.75 -5.26 13.22
N SER A 114 13.98 -6.57 13.10
CA SER A 114 14.53 -7.40 14.20
C SER A 114 15.96 -6.97 14.58
N GLN A 115 16.84 -6.77 13.59
CA GLN A 115 18.21 -6.30 13.84
C GLN A 115 18.25 -4.90 14.48
N HIS A 116 17.32 -4.02 14.12
CA HIS A 116 17.25 -2.69 14.71
C HIS A 116 16.77 -2.73 16.17
N GLN A 117 15.87 -3.65 16.50
CA GLN A 117 15.39 -3.84 17.88
C GLN A 117 16.46 -4.42 18.80
N GLU A 118 17.34 -5.30 18.31
CA GLU A 118 18.46 -5.87 19.07
C GLU A 118 19.58 -4.86 19.38
N ILE A 119 19.76 -3.83 18.56
CA ILE A 119 20.82 -2.81 18.72
C ILE A 119 20.41 -1.70 19.70
N VAL A 120 19.11 -1.51 19.92
CA VAL A 120 18.55 -0.42 20.76
C VAL A 120 18.26 -0.88 22.20
N GLN A 121 18.51 -2.16 22.52
CA GLN A 121 18.54 -2.72 23.88
C GLN A 121 19.96 -2.72 24.45
#